data_AF-A0A946TXB4-F1
#
_entry.id   AF-A0A946TXB4-F1
#
_cell.length_a   1.000
_cell.length_b   1.000
_cell.length_c   1.000
_cell.angle_alpha   90.00
_cell.angle_beta   90.00
_cell.angle_gamma   90.00
#
_symmetry.space_group_name_H-M   'P 1'
#
loop_
_entity.id
_entity.type
_entity.pdbx_description
1 polymer ?
#
loop_
_entity_poly.entity_id
_entity_poly.type
_entity_poly.pdbx_seq_one_letter_code
_entity_poly.pdbx_strand_id
1 'polypeptide(L)' 'RNSQYVELYDLVTDPFEKNDLKGKHQDKVKQLKKMLTEWQESLPKEPTGNVFSKLREKK' A
#
# COMPACT_ATOMS: atom_id res chain seq x y z
N ARG A 1 10.37 6.38 0.42
CA ARG A 1 9.66 5.09 0.56
C ARG A 1 10.02 4.26 -0.66
N ASN A 2 10.83 3.20 -0.52
CA ASN A 2 11.29 2.45 -1.68
C ASN A 2 10.58 1.10 -1.71
N SER A 3 9.64 0.93 -2.65
CA SER A 3 8.95 -0.34 -2.94
C SER A 3 9.90 -1.35 -3.60
N GLN A 4 10.98 -1.68 -2.88
CA GLN A 4 12.04 -2.62 -3.27
C GLN A 4 11.52 -4.06 -3.29
N TYR A 5 10.55 -4.34 -2.43
CA TYR A 5 9.83 -5.60 -2.39
C TYR A 5 8.34 -5.35 -2.64
N VAL A 6 7.72 -6.23 -3.43
CA VAL A 6 6.29 -6.19 -3.76
C VAL A 6 5.76 -7.62 -3.84
N GLU A 7 4.47 -7.75 -3.58
CA GLU A 7 3.66 -8.96 -3.70
C GLU A 7 2.36 -8.60 -4.42
N LEU A 8 1.74 -9.57 -5.06
CA LEU A 8 0.46 -9.37 -5.74
C LEU A 8 -0.51 -10.48 -5.35
N TYR A 9 -1.64 -10.09 -4.77
CA TYR A 9 -2.69 -11.01 -4.35
C TYR A 9 -4.00 -10.71 -5.07
N ASP A 10 -4.81 -11.74 -5.27
CA ASP A 10 -6.20 -11.63 -5.66
C ASP A 10 -7.09 -11.89 -4.44
N LEU A 11 -7.60 -10.82 -3.82
CA LEU A 11 -8.35 -10.90 -2.57
C LEU A 11 -9.69 -11.66 -2.70
N VAL A 12 -10.22 -11.82 -3.92
CA VAL A 12 -11.46 -12.57 -4.15
C VAL A 12 -11.22 -14.07 -4.05
N THR A 13 -10.10 -14.53 -4.62
CA THR A 13 -9.75 -15.95 -4.68
C THR A 13 -8.78 -16.38 -3.58
N ASP A 14 -8.06 -15.43 -2.97
CA ASP A 14 -7.11 -15.63 -1.87
C ASP A 14 -7.29 -14.56 -0.76
N PRO A 15 -8.37 -14.64 0.04
CA PRO A 15 -8.67 -13.65 1.07
C PRO A 15 -7.64 -13.58 2.21
N PHE A 16 -6.78 -14.60 2.32
CA PHE A 16 -5.74 -14.70 3.35
C PHE A 16 -4.35 -14.41 2.80
N GLU A 17 -4.24 -13.91 1.56
CA GLU A 17 -2.99 -13.44 0.94
C GLU A 17 -1.85 -14.48 1.03
N LYS A 18 -2.17 -15.76 0.82
CA LYS A 18 -1.20 -16.86 0.92
C LYS A 18 -0.43 -17.09 -0.37
N ASN A 19 -0.97 -16.67 -1.51
CA ASN A 19 -0.50 -16.99 -2.84
C ASN A 19 -0.01 -15.75 -3.58
N ASP A 20 1.30 -15.53 -3.57
CA ASP A 20 1.91 -14.43 -4.32
C ASP A 20 1.88 -14.70 -5.84
N LEU A 21 1.18 -13.84 -6.57
CA LEU A 21 0.99 -13.89 -8.02
C LEU A 21 1.92 -12.96 -8.80
N LYS A 22 2.85 -12.26 -8.14
CA LYS A 22 3.68 -11.23 -8.79
C LYS A 22 4.45 -11.74 -10.01
N GLY A 23 4.95 -12.97 -9.94
CA GLY A 23 5.71 -13.59 -11.03
C GLY A 23 4.87 -13.90 -12.26
N LYS A 24 3.57 -14.18 -12.07
CA LYS A 24 2.62 -14.53 -13.14
C LYS A 24 1.99 -13.31 -13.80
N HIS A 25 1.89 -12.19 -13.09
CA HIS A 25 1.22 -10.99 -13.58
C HIS A 25 2.08 -9.72 -13.45
N GLN A 26 3.26 -9.73 -14.06
CA GLN A 26 4.20 -8.60 -13.99
C GLN A 26 3.60 -7.28 -14.48
N ASP A 27 2.71 -7.30 -15.48
CA ASP A 27 2.07 -6.09 -15.99
C ASP A 27 1.11 -5.46 -14.95
N LYS A 28 0.35 -6.29 -14.23
CA LYS A 28 -0.49 -5.82 -13.12
C LYS A 28 0.38 -5.24 -12.00
N VAL A 29 1.52 -5.87 -11.69
CA VAL A 29 2.48 -5.34 -10.71
C VAL A 29 2.98 -3.96 -11.13
N LYS A 30 3.35 -3.76 -12.40
CA LYS A 30 3.80 -2.46 -12.91
C LYS A 30 2.69 -1.40 -12.81
N GLN A 31 1.48 -1.75 -13.21
CA GLN A 31 0.33 -0.84 -13.15
C GLN A 31 0.02 -0.41 -11.72
N LEU A 32 -0.11 -1.37 -10.79
CA LEU A 32 -0.43 -1.09 -9.39
C LEU A 32 0.70 -0.33 -8.70
N LYS A 33 1.96 -0.64 -9.03
CA LYS A 33 3.11 0.11 -8.52
C LYS A 33 3.10 1.56 -8.98
N LYS A 34 2.73 1.83 -10.24
CA LYS A 34 2.57 3.19 -10.76
C LYS A 34 1.50 3.96 -9.98
N MET A 35 0.32 3.37 -9.83
CA MET A 35 -0.79 3.99 -9.07
C MET A 35 -0.41 4.27 -7.61
N LEU A 36 0.34 3.35 -6.98
CA LEU A 36 0.83 3.53 -5.62
C LEU A 36 1.81 4.70 -5.51
N THR A 37 2.75 4.82 -6.46
CA THR A 37 3.69 5.95 -6.48
C THR A 37 2.95 7.28 -6.67
N GLU A 38 2.04 7.37 -7.64
CA GLU A 38 1.25 8.57 -7.90
C GLU A 38 0.44 8.99 -6.67
N TRP A 39 -0.18 8.03 -5.98
CA TRP A 39 -0.90 8.29 -4.74
C TRP A 39 0.05 8.77 -3.63
N GLN A 40 1.22 8.14 -3.45
CA GLN A 40 2.21 8.56 -2.46
C GLN A 40 2.73 9.97 -2.70
N GLU A 41 2.92 10.35 -3.96
CA GLU A 41 3.35 11.71 -4.36
C GLU A 41 2.25 12.75 -4.10
N SER A 42 0.98 12.35 -4.16
CA SER A 42 -0.15 13.22 -3.83
C SER A 42 -0.32 13.48 -2.33
N LEU A 43 0.36 12.73 -1.45
CA LEU A 43 0.22 12.90 -0.01
C LEU A 43 0.85 14.22 0.46
N PRO A 44 0.19 14.93 1.40
CA PRO A 44 0.80 16.09 2.05
C PRO A 44 2.04 15.67 2.85
N LYS A 45 2.96 16.61 3.07
CA LYS A 45 4.20 16.36 3.85
C LYS A 45 3.92 15.87 5.26
N GLU A 46 2.83 16.32 5.86
CA GLU A 46 2.38 15.95 7.19
C GLU A 46 0.86 15.81 7.25
N PRO A 47 0.32 15.01 8.18
CA PRO A 47 -1.12 14.91 8.38
C PRO A 47 -1.71 16.26 8.78
N THR A 48 -2.84 16.64 8.20
CA THR A 48 -3.53 17.89 8.54
C THR A 48 -4.60 17.62 9.61
N GLY A 49 -4.53 18.35 10.73
CA GLY A 49 -5.50 18.28 11.83
C GLY A 49 -5.16 17.24 12.92
N ASN A 50 -6.08 17.05 13.87
CA ASN A 50 -5.90 16.10 14.98
C ASN A 50 -6.23 14.66 14.52
N VAL A 51 -5.30 14.04 13.80
CA VAL A 51 -5.45 12.70 13.21
C VAL A 51 -5.13 11.56 14.17
N PHE A 52 -4.74 11.87 15.42
CA PHE A 52 -4.44 10.87 16.43
C PHE A 52 -5.62 10.73 17.39
N SER A 53 -5.89 9.49 17.79
CA SER A 53 -6.88 9.24 18.82
C SER A 53 -6.40 9.78 20.17
N LYS A 54 -7.35 10.19 21.02
CA LYS A 54 -7.09 10.62 22.41
C LYS A 54 -6.29 9.57 23.22
N LEU A 55 -6.33 8.31 22.81
CA LEU A 55 -5.56 7.21 23.42
C LEU A 55 -4.05 7.29 23.17
N ARG A 56 -3.58 8.17 22.28
CA ARG A 56 -2.16 8.37 21.97
C ARG A 56 -1.56 9.59 22.67
N GLU A 57 -2.33 10.31 23.46
CA GLU A 57 -1.83 11.39 24.31
C GLU A 57 -0.99 10.79 25.44
N LYS A 58 0.24 11.28 25.64
CA LYS A 58 1.08 10.85 26.78
C LYS A 58 0.47 11.41 28.07
N LYS A 59 0.37 10.55 29.09
CA LYS A 59 0.02 10.93 30.47
C LYS A 59 1.02 11.91 31.06
#